data_AF-K0CC19-F1
#
_entry.id   AF-K0CC19-F1
#
_cell.length_a   1.000
_cell.length_b   1.000
_cell.length_c   1.000
_cell.angle_alpha   90.00
_cell.angle_beta   90.00
_cell.angle_gamma   90.00
#
_symmetry.space_group_name_H-M   'P 1'
#
loop_
_entity.id
_entity.type
_entity.pdbx_description
1 polymer ?
#
loop_
_entity_poly.entity_id
_entity_poly.type
_entity_poly.pdbx_seq_one_letter_code
_entity_poly.pdbx_strand_id
1 'polypeptide(L)'
;MLFRKKAKKIYHEAQIRAGGEFDIDVVGESHYQDNLEIVASESGRGRDDDLQAWVVPEPDNPHDKNACAIYIHDLKVGYLRRQNAKEFKELIKLLDLDKYSKVGVKARLVGGTNNKPSFGVILDMPALDSLD
;
A
#
# COMPACT_ATOMS: atom_id res chain seq x y z
N MET A 1 -20.04 5.63 -33.64
CA MET A 1 -20.02 5.19 -32.22
C MET A 1 -18.56 5.03 -31.82
N LEU A 2 -17.98 6.02 -31.14
CA LEU A 2 -16.54 6.05 -30.85
C LEU A 2 -16.28 5.34 -29.51
N PHE A 3 -15.87 4.07 -29.55
CA PHE A 3 -15.38 3.37 -28.36
C PHE A 3 -14.05 4.01 -27.94
N ARG A 4 -14.08 4.89 -26.92
CA ARG A 4 -12.87 5.32 -26.23
C ARG A 4 -12.30 4.11 -25.49
N LYS A 5 -11.30 3.42 -26.07
CA LYS A 5 -10.39 2.57 -25.30
C LYS A 5 -9.77 3.45 -24.21
N LYS A 6 -10.14 3.25 -22.94
CA LYS A 6 -9.38 3.81 -21.82
C LYS A 6 -7.96 3.24 -21.95
N ALA A 7 -6.97 4.11 -22.16
CA ALA A 7 -5.58 3.72 -22.15
C ALA A 7 -5.28 3.04 -20.80
N LYS A 8 -4.78 1.81 -20.83
CA LYS A 8 -4.27 1.12 -19.65
C LYS A 8 -3.07 1.94 -19.18
N LYS A 9 -3.18 2.63 -18.05
CA LYS A 9 -2.08 3.43 -17.49
C LYS A 9 -0.95 2.45 -17.20
N ILE A 10 0.18 2.59 -17.89
CA ILE A 10 1.35 1.72 -17.69
C ILE A 10 2.03 2.23 -16.42
N TYR A 11 1.88 1.49 -15.34
CA TYR A 11 2.63 1.73 -14.11
C TYR A 11 3.99 1.06 -14.27
N HIS A 12 5.08 1.77 -13.99
CA HIS A 12 6.35 1.10 -13.75
C HIS A 12 6.28 0.44 -12.36
N GLU A 13 6.67 -0.84 -12.30
CA GLU A 13 6.66 -1.64 -11.08
C GLU A 13 8.09 -1.76 -10.55
N ALA A 14 8.30 -1.35 -9.30
CA ALA A 14 9.53 -1.65 -8.56
C ALA A 14 9.19 -2.54 -7.35
N GLN A 15 10.18 -3.23 -6.82
CA GLN A 15 10.05 -4.05 -5.60
C GLN A 15 11.10 -3.61 -4.60
N ILE A 16 10.70 -3.37 -3.36
CA ILE A 16 11.62 -3.03 -2.28
C ILE A 16 11.62 -4.17 -1.27
N ARG A 17 12.83 -4.60 -0.89
CA ARG A 17 13.03 -5.54 0.22
C ARG A 17 13.52 -4.75 1.43
N ALA A 18 12.81 -4.89 2.54
CA ALA A 18 13.17 -4.31 3.82
C ALA A 18 13.62 -5.40 4.82
N GLY A 19 13.95 -4.98 6.03
CA GLY A 19 14.53 -5.84 7.07
C GLY A 19 13.55 -6.83 7.71
N GLY A 20 12.25 -6.74 7.42
CA GLY A 20 11.21 -7.54 8.06
C GLY A 20 10.70 -6.93 9.36
N GLU A 21 10.78 -5.61 9.53
CA GLU A 21 10.42 -4.93 10.79
C GLU A 21 8.91 -4.68 10.91
N PHE A 22 8.19 -4.54 9.79
CA PHE A 22 6.73 -4.32 9.74
C PHE A 22 6.24 -3.19 10.67
N ASP A 23 6.89 -2.03 10.61
CA ASP A 23 6.69 -0.88 11.49
C ASP A 23 5.85 0.24 10.85
N ILE A 24 5.55 0.13 9.55
CA ILE A 24 4.79 1.15 8.82
C ILE A 24 3.29 0.84 8.85
N ASP A 25 2.56 1.62 9.66
CA ASP A 25 1.09 1.58 9.74
C ASP A 25 0.41 2.08 8.45
N VAL A 26 -0.63 1.35 8.03
CA VAL A 26 -1.63 1.84 7.07
C VAL A 26 -2.74 2.57 7.82
N VAL A 27 -3.38 3.55 7.15
CA VAL A 27 -4.49 4.32 7.72
C VAL A 27 -5.68 4.41 6.79
N GLY A 28 -6.84 4.74 7.35
CA GLY A 28 -8.11 4.78 6.63
C GLY A 28 -8.71 3.40 6.37
N GLU A 29 -8.14 2.36 6.97
CA GLU A 29 -8.55 0.94 6.86
C GLU A 29 -10.01 0.71 7.26
N SER A 30 -10.55 1.54 8.15
CA SER A 30 -11.96 1.50 8.55
C SER A 30 -12.91 1.69 7.37
N HIS A 31 -12.48 2.36 6.29
CA HIS A 31 -13.25 2.52 5.06
C HIS A 31 -13.16 1.33 4.11
N TYR A 32 -12.33 0.32 4.42
CA TYR A 32 -12.01 -0.80 3.54
C TYR A 32 -12.06 -2.15 4.28
N GLN A 33 -12.82 -2.27 5.38
CA GLN A 33 -12.91 -3.52 6.14
C GLN A 33 -13.45 -4.67 5.29
N ASP A 34 -14.46 -4.45 4.44
CA ASP A 34 -14.98 -5.48 3.52
C ASP A 34 -13.89 -6.03 2.60
N ASN A 35 -12.99 -5.17 2.10
CA ASN A 35 -11.86 -5.58 1.26
C ASN A 35 -10.83 -6.37 2.08
N LEU A 36 -10.56 -5.94 3.31
CA LEU A 36 -9.63 -6.62 4.21
C LEU A 36 -10.13 -8.00 4.65
N GLU A 37 -11.45 -8.17 4.82
CA GLU A 37 -12.08 -9.47 5.07
C GLU A 37 -11.88 -10.43 3.88
N ILE A 38 -12.03 -9.92 2.64
CA ILE A 38 -11.75 -10.71 1.43
C ILE A 38 -10.28 -11.13 1.42
N VAL A 39 -9.35 -10.20 1.60
CA VAL A 39 -7.91 -10.49 1.66
C VAL A 39 -7.60 -11.56 2.72
N ALA A 40 -8.17 -11.43 3.92
CA ALA A 40 -7.98 -12.39 5.01
C ALA A 40 -8.52 -13.78 4.66
N SER A 41 -9.67 -13.85 3.98
CA SER A 41 -10.29 -15.11 3.57
C SER A 41 -9.50 -15.84 2.48
N GLU A 42 -8.92 -15.09 1.54
CA GLU A 42 -8.17 -15.63 0.39
C GLU A 42 -6.73 -16.01 0.74
N SER A 43 -6.13 -15.32 1.70
CA SER A 43 -4.73 -15.54 2.11
C SER A 43 -4.53 -16.83 2.93
N GLY A 44 -5.60 -17.53 3.29
CA GLY A 44 -5.56 -18.62 4.26
C GLY A 44 -5.47 -18.09 5.70
N ARG A 45 -5.72 -18.94 6.70
CA ARG A 45 -5.81 -18.53 8.11
C ARG A 45 -4.46 -18.19 8.77
N GLY A 46 -3.35 -18.19 8.02
CA GLY A 46 -2.03 -17.84 8.52
C GLY A 46 -1.88 -16.33 8.67
N ARG A 47 -1.96 -15.81 9.90
CA ARG A 47 -1.75 -14.37 10.19
C ARG A 47 -0.29 -13.92 10.04
N ASP A 48 0.63 -14.87 9.92
CA ASP A 48 2.08 -14.63 9.83
C ASP A 48 2.62 -14.74 8.40
N ASP A 49 1.77 -15.06 7.42
CA ASP A 49 2.21 -15.13 6.02
C ASP A 49 2.37 -13.70 5.46
N ASP A 50 3.57 -13.42 4.96
CA ASP A 50 3.87 -12.15 4.31
C ASP A 50 3.04 -12.03 3.02
N LEU A 51 2.15 -11.04 2.98
CA LEU A 51 1.35 -10.69 1.81
C LEU A 51 2.11 -9.74 0.89
N GLN A 52 1.86 -9.83 -0.41
CA GLN A 52 2.30 -8.79 -1.35
C GLN A 52 1.35 -7.60 -1.31
N ALA A 53 1.87 -6.44 -0.92
CA ALA A 53 1.17 -5.16 -1.06
C ALA A 53 1.81 -4.31 -2.16
N TRP A 54 1.01 -3.35 -2.67
CA TRP A 54 1.44 -2.34 -3.61
C TRP A 54 1.16 -0.95 -3.05
N VAL A 55 2.21 -0.13 -2.94
CA VAL A 55 2.12 1.30 -2.66
C VAL A 55 1.93 2.02 -4.00
N VAL A 56 0.79 2.69 -4.17
CA VAL A 56 0.41 3.34 -5.44
C VAL A 56 0.25 4.85 -5.22
N PRO A 57 1.13 5.69 -5.80
CA PRO A 57 0.98 7.14 -5.76
C PRO A 57 -0.29 7.63 -6.45
N GLU A 58 -0.96 8.60 -5.82
CA GLU A 58 -2.09 9.35 -6.38
C GLU A 58 -1.73 10.84 -6.52
N PRO A 59 -0.80 11.23 -7.41
CA PRO A 59 -0.32 12.63 -7.49
C PRO A 59 -1.39 13.62 -7.97
N ASP A 60 -2.50 13.11 -8.53
CA ASP A 60 -3.66 13.88 -8.97
C ASP A 60 -4.81 13.85 -7.93
N ASN A 61 -4.56 13.33 -6.72
CA ASN A 61 -5.56 13.30 -5.65
C ASN A 61 -5.91 14.73 -5.21
N PRO A 62 -7.21 15.11 -5.18
CA PRO A 62 -7.63 16.49 -4.94
C PRO A 62 -7.43 16.95 -3.48
N HIS A 63 -7.25 16.02 -2.54
CA HIS A 63 -7.07 16.31 -1.12
C HIS A 63 -5.61 16.37 -0.70
N ASP A 64 -4.78 15.48 -1.25
CA ASP A 64 -3.35 15.41 -0.96
C ASP A 64 -2.57 14.84 -2.16
N LYS A 65 -1.80 15.69 -2.84
CA LYS A 65 -0.94 15.31 -3.98
C LYS A 65 0.19 14.32 -3.63
N ASN A 66 0.39 14.01 -2.36
CA ASN A 66 1.35 12.99 -1.92
C ASN A 66 0.63 11.71 -1.47
N ALA A 67 -0.70 11.62 -1.54
CA ALA A 67 -1.44 10.44 -1.14
C ALA A 67 -0.91 9.19 -1.85
N CYS A 68 -0.69 8.13 -1.08
CA CYS A 68 -0.27 6.83 -1.56
C CYS A 68 -1.26 5.78 -1.07
N ALA A 69 -1.99 5.18 -2.00
CA ALA A 69 -2.95 4.13 -1.70
C ALA A 69 -2.25 2.78 -1.57
N ILE A 70 -2.74 1.96 -0.64
CA ILE A 70 -2.24 0.59 -0.45
C ILE A 70 -3.22 -0.39 -1.07
N TYR A 71 -2.69 -1.31 -1.88
CA TYR A 71 -3.45 -2.38 -2.50
C TYR A 71 -2.89 -3.76 -2.12
N ILE A 72 -3.78 -4.70 -1.82
CA ILE A 72 -3.48 -6.13 -1.62
C ILE A 72 -4.52 -6.91 -2.43
N HIS A 73 -4.10 -7.91 -3.21
CA HIS A 73 -4.98 -8.64 -4.14
C HIS A 73 -5.81 -7.72 -5.06
N ASP A 74 -5.19 -6.63 -5.56
CA ASP A 74 -5.86 -5.58 -6.35
C ASP A 74 -7.02 -4.83 -5.65
N LEU A 75 -7.23 -5.07 -4.35
CA LEU A 75 -8.19 -4.37 -3.51
C LEU A 75 -7.50 -3.24 -2.76
N LYS A 76 -8.10 -2.04 -2.80
CA LYS A 76 -7.63 -0.91 -1.99
C LYS A 76 -7.96 -1.19 -0.53
N VAL A 77 -6.95 -1.17 0.33
CA VAL A 77 -7.09 -1.50 1.76
C VAL A 77 -6.85 -0.31 2.68
N GLY A 78 -6.28 0.77 2.15
CA GLY A 78 -6.03 1.99 2.92
C GLY A 78 -5.05 2.91 2.21
N TYR A 79 -4.37 3.73 3.00
CA TYR A 79 -3.35 4.68 2.54
C TYR A 79 -2.16 4.68 3.49
N LEU A 80 -1.00 5.10 2.99
CA LEU A 80 0.08 5.55 3.86
C LEU A 80 -0.37 6.76 4.69
N ARG A 81 0.15 6.86 5.91
CA ARG A 81 0.07 8.11 6.68
C ARG A 81 0.70 9.25 5.88
N ARG A 82 0.16 10.46 6.03
CA ARG A 82 0.59 11.64 5.26
C ARG A 82 2.10 11.89 5.30
N GLN A 83 2.75 11.65 6.44
CA GLN A 83 4.19 11.84 6.58
C GLN A 83 4.96 10.80 5.76
N ASN A 84 4.70 9.51 5.99
CA ASN A 84 5.28 8.39 5.24
C ASN A 84 5.02 8.51 3.72
N ALA A 85 3.87 9.05 3.32
CA ALA A 85 3.54 9.26 1.91
C ALA A 85 4.41 10.34 1.25
N LYS A 86 4.84 11.37 2.00
CA LYS A 86 5.80 12.37 1.51
C LYS A 86 7.19 11.75 1.38
N GLU A 87 7.64 11.00 2.37
CA GLU A 87 8.96 10.37 2.35
C GLU A 87 9.05 9.31 1.25
N PHE A 88 7.99 8.52 1.06
CA PHE A 88 7.89 7.58 -0.06
C PHE A 88 8.00 8.28 -1.41
N LYS A 89 7.45 9.48 -1.57
CA LYS A 89 7.60 10.24 -2.81
C LYS A 89 9.05 10.70 -3.03
N GLU A 90 9.78 11.07 -1.98
CA GLU A 90 11.20 11.38 -2.11
C GLU A 90 12.01 10.13 -2.49
N LEU A 91 11.68 8.97 -1.92
CA LEU A 91 12.25 7.68 -2.34
C LEU A 91 11.99 7.37 -3.82
N ILE A 92 10.77 7.58 -4.32
CA ILE A 92 10.45 7.44 -5.75
C ILE A 92 11.37 8.31 -6.62
N LYS A 93 11.66 9.55 -6.20
CA LYS A 93 12.59 10.43 -6.93
C LYS A 93 14.04 9.96 -6.83
N LEU A 94 14.49 9.54 -5.65
CA LEU A 94 15.86 9.04 -5.44
C LEU A 94 16.15 7.81 -6.29
N LEU A 95 15.14 6.96 -6.50
CA LEU A 95 15.22 5.78 -7.36
C LEU A 95 15.01 6.09 -8.86
N ASP A 96 14.88 7.36 -9.24
CA ASP A 96 14.58 7.82 -10.62
C ASP A 96 13.34 7.13 -11.22
N LEU A 97 12.34 6.86 -10.39
CA LEU A 97 11.07 6.26 -10.79
C LEU A 97 10.06 7.36 -11.17
N ASP A 98 9.22 7.07 -12.17
CA ASP A 98 8.12 7.97 -12.52
C ASP A 98 7.17 8.16 -11.32
N LYS A 99 6.62 9.36 -11.15
CA LYS A 99 5.75 9.71 -10.00
C LYS A 99 4.44 8.90 -9.92
N TYR A 100 4.10 8.15 -10.96
CA TYR A 100 2.98 7.21 -10.96
C TYR A 100 3.41 5.77 -10.71
N SER A 101 4.71 5.47 -10.61
CA SER A 101 5.22 4.10 -10.39
C SER A 101 4.68 3.52 -9.09
N LYS A 102 4.26 2.25 -9.14
CA LYS A 102 3.86 1.52 -7.93
C LYS A 102 5.02 0.69 -7.42
N VAL A 103 5.11 0.56 -6.11
CA VAL A 103 6.18 -0.18 -5.44
C VAL A 103 5.59 -1.34 -4.67
N GLY A 104 6.09 -2.53 -4.93
CA GLY A 104 5.75 -3.73 -4.19
C GLY A 104 6.55 -3.82 -2.89
N VAL A 105 5.84 -4.14 -1.81
CA VAL A 105 6.36 -4.29 -0.45
C VAL A 105 5.69 -5.49 0.21
N LYS A 106 6.24 -6.00 1.31
CA LYS A 106 5.53 -7.01 2.12
C LYS A 106 4.55 -6.34 3.06
N ALA A 107 3.47 -7.05 3.39
CA ALA A 107 2.46 -6.62 4.34
C ALA A 107 2.02 -7.77 5.22
N ARG A 108 1.47 -7.44 6.40
CA ARG A 108 0.76 -8.38 7.27
C ARG A 108 -0.57 -7.80 7.69
N LEU A 109 -1.55 -8.69 7.84
CA LEU A 109 -2.81 -8.36 8.49
C LEU A 109 -2.64 -8.41 10.00
N VAL A 110 -3.16 -7.40 10.70
CA VAL A 110 -3.28 -7.35 12.15
C VAL A 110 -4.75 -7.21 12.54
N GLY A 111 -5.10 -7.50 13.80
CA GLY A 111 -6.50 -7.49 14.23
C GLY A 111 -7.29 -8.66 13.65
N GLY A 112 -8.56 -8.46 13.27
CA GLY A 112 -9.43 -9.52 12.78
C GLY A 112 -9.68 -10.65 13.80
N THR A 113 -9.73 -10.30 15.09
CA THR A 113 -9.90 -11.23 16.21
C THR A 113 -11.14 -10.87 17.02
N ASN A 114 -11.65 -11.79 17.85
CA ASN A 114 -12.78 -11.48 18.74
C ASN A 114 -12.53 -10.26 19.64
N ASN A 115 -11.28 -10.00 20.06
CA ASN A 115 -10.92 -8.89 20.93
C ASN A 115 -10.54 -7.60 20.17
N LYS A 116 -10.20 -7.72 18.89
CA LYS A 116 -9.84 -6.64 17.97
C LYS A 116 -10.48 -6.97 16.62
N PRO A 117 -11.79 -6.73 16.46
CA PRO A 117 -12.54 -7.27 15.32
C PRO A 117 -12.15 -6.64 13.99
N SER A 118 -11.75 -5.38 13.99
CA SER A 118 -11.26 -4.70 12.79
C SER A 118 -9.91 -5.27 12.36
N PHE A 119 -9.77 -5.44 11.05
CA PHE A 119 -8.50 -5.69 10.41
C PHE A 119 -7.72 -4.39 10.25
N GLY A 120 -6.40 -4.48 10.40
CA GLY A 120 -5.47 -3.46 9.97
C GLY A 120 -4.30 -4.03 9.20
N VAL A 121 -3.43 -3.16 8.69
CA VAL A 121 -2.30 -3.53 7.84
C VAL A 121 -1.02 -2.84 8.32
N ILE A 122 0.04 -3.63 8.45
CA ILE A 122 1.41 -3.15 8.66
C ILE A 122 2.28 -3.54 7.46
N LEU A 123 3.14 -2.63 7.02
CA LEU A 123 4.01 -2.82 5.87
C LEU A 123 5.47 -2.97 6.31
N ASP A 124 6.20 -3.82 5.62
CA ASP A 124 7.66 -3.91 5.69
C ASP A 124 8.25 -3.04 4.59
N MET A 125 8.62 -1.82 4.98
CA MET A 125 9.26 -0.83 4.12
C MET A 125 10.53 -0.33 4.81
N PRO A 126 11.59 0.01 4.08
CA PRO A 126 12.77 0.61 4.69
C PRO A 126 12.33 1.87 5.43
N ALA A 127 12.85 2.06 6.63
CA ALA A 127 12.60 3.25 7.44
C ALA A 127 12.89 4.49 6.57
N LEU A 128 11.84 5.24 6.24
CA LEU A 128 11.90 6.27 5.21
C LEU A 128 12.60 7.54 5.70
N ASP A 129 12.87 7.62 7.00
CA ASP A 129 13.69 8.61 7.70
C ASP A 129 15.19 8.28 7.69
N SER A 130 15.59 7.07 7.27
CA SER A 130 16.99 6.62 7.23
C SER A 130 17.70 6.85 5.89
N LEU A 131 17.05 7.53 4.95
CA LEU A 131 17.53 7.75 3.57
C LEU A 131 18.41 9.02 3.40
N ASP A 132 18.99 9.53 4.49
CA ASP A 132 19.94 10.65 4.48
C ASP A 132 21.33 10.27 3.92
#